data_AF-A0A8K0TCL7-F1
#
_entry.id   AF-A0A8K0TCL7-F1
#
_cell.length_a   1.000
_cell.length_b   1.000
_cell.length_c   1.000
_cell.angle_alpha   90.00
_cell.angle_beta   90.00
_cell.angle_gamma   90.00
#
_symmetry.space_group_name_H-M   'P 1'
#
loop_
_entity.id
_entity.type
_entity.pdbx_description
1 polymer ?
#
loop_
_entity_poly.entity_id
_entity_poly.type
_entity_poly.pdbx_seq_one_letter_code
_entity_poly.pdbx_strand_id
1 'polypeptide(L)'
;QVDKLARFLFLCKDFIRLARKPQYQSLFKNIDVVALEANSGEVPAGLSKRCFVHAETQQILHYEQHPHQPAPRCIGCSKSACYLCDLLIAKQNRYRISHAHRRLYEKWTIPDIGWMSEDQAAVFATVIQDMIQELTAAIRLQQTGVRAWMAYPFESRAFLPLSSGSTASKSTVRAVSSGASSGGTVRNLQSA
;
A
#
# COMPACT_ATOMS: atom_id res chain seq x y z
N GLN A 1 4.39 13.95 20.71
CA GLN A 1 5.40 14.34 19.68
C GLN A 1 6.68 13.49 19.81
N VAL A 2 7.14 13.22 21.05
CA VAL A 2 8.27 12.34 21.39
C VAL A 2 8.20 10.94 20.75
N ASP A 3 7.03 10.30 20.75
CA ASP A 3 6.89 8.94 20.19
C ASP A 3 7.22 8.86 18.69
N LYS A 4 7.01 9.94 17.93
CA LYS A 4 7.33 9.96 16.50
C LYS A 4 8.85 9.96 16.29
N LEU A 5 9.57 10.79 17.04
CA LEU A 5 11.03 10.86 16.97
C LEU A 5 11.68 9.55 17.42
N ALA A 6 11.17 8.95 18.50
CA ALA A 6 11.64 7.65 18.95
C ALA A 6 11.50 6.57 17.86
N ARG A 7 10.35 6.53 17.14
CA ARG A 7 10.13 5.57 16.04
C ARG A 7 11.09 5.77 14.88
N PHE A 8 11.33 7.02 14.45
CA PHE A 8 12.33 7.28 13.41
C PHE A 8 13.72 6.84 13.84
N LEU A 9 14.10 7.11 15.10
CA LEU A 9 15.37 6.65 15.65
C LEU A 9 15.48 5.12 15.63
N PHE A 10 14.42 4.39 16.02
CA PHE A 10 14.39 2.93 15.96
C PHE A 10 14.50 2.40 14.52
N LEU A 11 13.78 3.00 13.58
CA LEU A 11 13.87 2.64 12.17
C LEU A 11 15.30 2.86 11.62
N CYS A 12 15.94 3.98 11.95
CA CYS A 12 17.34 4.23 11.58
C CYS A 12 18.28 3.18 12.19
N LYS A 13 18.09 2.82 13.47
CA LYS A 13 18.87 1.76 14.12
C LYS A 13 18.68 0.40 13.45
N ASP A 14 17.46 0.08 13.04
CA ASP A 14 17.16 -1.15 12.33
C ASP A 14 17.80 -1.17 10.93
N PHE A 15 17.75 -0.07 10.20
CA PHE A 15 18.46 0.06 8.92
C PHE A 15 19.97 -0.10 9.08
N ILE A 16 20.58 0.54 10.07
CA ILE A 16 22.01 0.36 10.38
C ILE A 16 22.31 -1.11 10.69
N ARG A 17 21.45 -1.78 11.47
CA ARG A 17 21.60 -3.20 11.81
C ARG A 17 21.52 -4.09 10.56
N LEU A 18 20.57 -3.83 9.66
CA LEU A 18 20.40 -4.59 8.42
C LEU A 18 21.55 -4.32 7.44
N ALA A 19 21.98 -3.07 7.28
CA ALA A 19 23.08 -2.69 6.41
C ALA A 19 24.42 -3.32 6.80
N ARG A 20 24.62 -3.60 8.09
CA ARG A 20 25.80 -4.31 8.60
C ARG A 20 25.79 -5.83 8.34
N LYS A 21 24.65 -6.42 7.95
CA LYS A 21 24.58 -7.85 7.64
C LYS A 21 25.05 -8.08 6.19
N PRO A 22 26.06 -8.95 5.94
CA PRO A 22 26.61 -9.18 4.60
C PRO A 22 25.53 -9.52 3.56
N GLN A 23 24.54 -10.32 3.95
CA GLN A 23 23.42 -10.75 3.09
C GLN A 23 22.51 -9.62 2.59
N TYR A 24 22.47 -8.48 3.27
CA TYR A 24 21.62 -7.33 2.90
C TYR A 24 22.43 -6.11 2.46
N GLN A 25 23.75 -6.12 2.63
CA GLN A 25 24.60 -4.97 2.38
C GLN A 25 24.44 -4.42 0.95
N SER A 26 24.27 -5.29 -0.04
CA SER A 26 24.04 -4.89 -1.44
C SER A 26 22.77 -4.05 -1.64
N LEU A 27 21.75 -4.22 -0.80
CA LEU A 27 20.49 -3.45 -0.86
C LEU A 27 20.65 -2.02 -0.36
N PHE A 28 21.69 -1.73 0.43
CA PHE A 28 21.93 -0.41 1.02
C PHE A 28 23.00 0.40 0.27
N LYS A 29 23.42 -0.04 -0.93
CA LYS A 29 24.47 0.63 -1.71
C LYS A 29 23.96 1.87 -2.44
N ASN A 30 22.71 1.86 -2.90
CA ASN A 30 22.12 2.91 -3.72
C ASN A 30 20.88 3.45 -3.01
N ILE A 31 21.08 4.44 -2.14
CA ILE A 31 20.02 5.08 -1.36
C ILE A 31 19.96 6.55 -1.73
N ASP A 32 18.88 6.93 -2.40
CA ASP A 32 18.59 8.33 -2.72
C ASP A 32 17.56 8.88 -1.73
N VAL A 33 17.84 10.08 -1.21
CA VAL A 33 16.92 10.82 -0.35
C VAL A 33 16.39 11.99 -1.17
N VAL A 34 15.15 11.86 -1.63
CA VAL A 34 14.46 12.87 -2.46
C VAL A 34 13.32 13.48 -1.65
N ALA A 35 13.30 14.80 -1.57
CA ALA A 35 12.15 15.53 -1.04
C ALA A 35 11.15 15.75 -2.17
N LEU A 36 9.92 15.27 -1.98
CA LEU A 36 8.80 15.56 -2.88
C LEU A 36 8.09 16.82 -2.41
N GLU A 37 7.82 17.74 -3.33
CA GLU A 37 7.05 18.94 -3.04
C GLU A 37 5.63 18.56 -2.62
N ALA A 38 5.20 19.07 -1.46
CA ALA A 38 3.87 18.81 -0.98
C ALA A 38 2.85 19.56 -1.85
N ASN A 39 1.85 18.86 -2.38
CA ASN A 39 0.71 19.55 -2.96
C ASN A 39 0.05 20.37 -1.84
N SER A 40 -0.05 21.69 -2.06
CA SER A 40 -0.52 22.62 -1.04
C SER A 40 -1.96 22.32 -0.59
N GLY A 41 -2.70 21.50 -1.32
CA GLY A 41 -4.11 21.23 -1.13
C GLY A 41 -4.92 22.19 -1.98
N GLU A 42 -5.92 21.66 -2.65
CA GLU A 42 -6.78 22.38 -3.58
C GLU A 42 -8.21 22.35 -3.05
N VAL A 43 -9.04 23.28 -3.53
CA VAL A 43 -10.48 23.23 -3.29
C VAL A 43 -11.08 22.70 -4.59
N PRO A 44 -11.42 21.39 -4.68
CA PRO A 44 -11.99 20.85 -5.90
C PRO A 44 -13.31 21.56 -6.23
N ALA A 45 -13.61 21.66 -7.51
CA ALA A 45 -14.84 22.29 -7.98
C ALA A 45 -16.07 21.64 -7.30
N GLY A 46 -16.92 22.48 -6.69
CA GLY A 46 -18.13 22.02 -5.99
C GLY A 46 -17.94 21.68 -4.50
N LEU A 47 -16.74 21.80 -3.94
CA LEU A 47 -16.49 21.62 -2.51
C LEU A 47 -16.23 22.97 -1.81
N SER A 48 -16.68 23.08 -0.55
CA SER A 48 -16.41 24.25 0.31
C SER A 48 -15.16 24.08 1.18
N LYS A 49 -14.56 22.89 1.19
CA LYS A 49 -13.42 22.54 2.04
C LYS A 49 -12.23 22.17 1.17
N ARG A 50 -11.05 22.57 1.65
CA ARG A 50 -9.76 22.17 1.08
C ARG A 50 -9.55 20.67 1.24
N CYS A 51 -9.19 20.01 0.14
CA CYS A 51 -8.75 18.63 0.09
C CYS A 51 -7.23 18.58 -0.07
N PHE A 52 -6.64 17.49 0.37
CA PHE A 52 -5.19 17.30 0.40
C PHE A 52 -4.81 16.01 -0.31
N VAL A 53 -3.75 16.10 -1.11
CA VAL A 53 -3.12 14.92 -1.70
C VAL A 53 -2.26 14.27 -0.62
N HIS A 54 -2.57 13.03 -0.27
CA HIS A 54 -1.78 12.28 0.71
C HIS A 54 -0.42 11.87 0.14
N ALA A 55 0.56 11.63 1.02
CA ALA A 55 1.94 11.32 0.64
C ALA A 55 2.06 10.05 -0.22
N GLU A 56 1.23 9.03 0.02
CA GLU A 56 1.21 7.80 -0.77
C GLU A 56 0.82 8.08 -2.23
N THR A 57 -0.20 8.94 -2.43
CA THR A 57 -0.60 9.39 -3.77
C THR A 57 0.51 10.20 -4.42
N GLN A 58 1.13 11.15 -3.70
CA GLN A 58 2.26 11.94 -4.23
C GLN A 58 3.41 11.05 -4.69
N GLN A 59 3.75 10.01 -3.93
CA GLN A 59 4.83 9.09 -4.28
C GLN A 59 4.50 8.24 -5.51
N ILE A 60 3.26 7.77 -5.64
CA ILE A 60 2.79 7.06 -6.84
C ILE A 60 2.91 7.95 -8.07
N LEU A 61 2.44 9.20 -7.99
CA LEU A 61 2.49 10.16 -9.09
C LEU A 61 3.93 10.50 -9.48
N HIS A 62 4.82 10.63 -8.50
CA HIS A 62 6.25 10.85 -8.76
C HIS A 62 6.87 9.72 -9.59
N TYR A 63 6.61 8.47 -9.24
CA TYR A 63 7.14 7.31 -10.00
C TYR A 63 6.44 7.09 -11.34
N GLU A 64 5.24 7.63 -11.51
CA GLU A 64 4.56 7.63 -12.79
C GLU A 64 5.16 8.68 -13.75
N GLN A 65 5.53 9.86 -13.23
CA GLN A 65 6.22 10.90 -14.01
C GLN A 65 7.70 10.57 -14.27
N HIS A 66 8.35 9.88 -13.32
CA HIS A 66 9.77 9.55 -13.36
C HIS A 66 9.97 8.04 -13.20
N PRO A 67 9.81 7.25 -14.27
CA PRO A 67 10.02 5.81 -14.23
C PRO A 67 11.43 5.46 -13.74
N HIS A 68 11.52 4.53 -12.79
CA HIS A 68 12.78 4.06 -12.21
C HIS A 68 13.06 2.60 -12.61
N GLN A 69 14.33 2.23 -12.77
CA GLN A 69 14.77 0.86 -13.09
C GLN A 69 15.77 0.34 -12.03
N PRO A 70 15.46 -0.74 -11.30
CA PRO A 70 14.19 -1.47 -11.34
C PRO A 70 13.05 -0.66 -10.73
N ALA A 71 11.82 -0.93 -11.18
CA ALA A 71 10.64 -0.27 -10.64
C ALA A 71 10.45 -0.60 -9.14
N PRO A 72 10.09 0.38 -8.30
CA PRO A 72 9.75 0.12 -6.90
C PRO A 72 8.60 -0.88 -6.80
N ARG A 73 8.71 -1.85 -5.90
CA ARG A 73 7.68 -2.88 -5.66
C ARG A 73 6.91 -2.67 -4.36
N CYS A 74 7.39 -1.77 -3.51
CA CYS A 74 6.82 -1.54 -2.20
C CYS A 74 6.87 -0.06 -1.82
N ILE A 75 5.81 0.41 -1.18
CA ILE A 75 5.69 1.74 -0.59
C ILE A 75 5.69 1.57 0.93
N GLY A 76 6.70 2.16 1.57
CA GLY A 76 6.82 2.21 3.02
C GLY A 76 6.29 3.53 3.57
N CYS A 77 5.54 3.50 4.66
CA CYS A 77 4.94 4.71 5.21
C CYS A 77 5.28 4.88 6.70
N SER A 78 5.66 6.10 7.09
CA SER A 78 5.92 6.47 8.50
C SER A 78 4.63 6.61 9.33
N LYS A 79 3.50 6.77 8.65
CA LYS A 79 2.14 6.65 9.18
C LYS A 79 1.40 5.61 8.35
N SER A 80 0.51 4.86 8.98
CA SER A 80 -0.29 3.87 8.28
C SER A 80 -1.15 4.51 7.19
N ALA A 81 -1.27 3.84 6.04
CA ALA A 81 -2.06 4.35 4.92
C ALA A 81 -3.55 4.43 5.28
N CYS A 82 -4.22 5.46 4.75
CA CYS A 82 -5.66 5.58 4.85
C CYS A 82 -6.39 4.59 3.93
N TYR A 83 -7.72 4.48 4.08
CA TYR A 83 -8.52 3.58 3.25
C TYR A 83 -8.35 3.87 1.75
N LEU A 84 -8.44 5.13 1.34
CA LEU A 84 -8.34 5.52 -0.08
C LEU A 84 -6.93 5.33 -0.64
N CYS A 85 -5.88 5.55 0.15
CA CYS A 85 -4.50 5.24 -0.27
C CYS A 85 -4.26 3.73 -0.41
N ASP A 86 -4.71 2.90 0.56
CA ASP A 86 -4.61 1.43 0.47
C ASP A 86 -5.38 0.91 -0.74
N LEU A 87 -6.57 1.45 -1.00
CA LEU A 87 -7.41 1.08 -2.13
C LEU A 87 -6.78 1.49 -3.48
N LEU A 88 -6.27 2.72 -3.60
CA LEU A 88 -5.57 3.19 -4.80
C LEU A 88 -4.38 2.27 -5.15
N ILE A 89 -3.56 1.97 -4.14
CA ILE A 89 -2.39 1.08 -4.31
C ILE A 89 -2.82 -0.32 -4.71
N ALA A 90 -3.87 -0.85 -4.09
CA ALA A 90 -4.39 -2.18 -4.40
C ALA A 90 -4.91 -2.26 -5.85
N LYS A 91 -5.65 -1.26 -6.32
CA LYS A 91 -6.20 -1.23 -7.69
C LYS A 91 -5.12 -1.02 -8.76
N GLN A 92 -4.04 -0.30 -8.47
CA GLN A 92 -2.91 -0.20 -9.39
C GLN A 92 -2.15 -1.52 -9.55
N ASN A 93 -2.20 -2.42 -8.56
CA ASN A 93 -1.55 -3.74 -8.58
C ASN A 93 -0.03 -3.72 -8.89
N ARG A 94 0.64 -2.59 -8.68
CA ARG A 94 2.08 -2.39 -8.91
C ARG A 94 2.91 -2.39 -7.63
N TYR A 95 2.29 -1.98 -6.53
CA TYR A 95 2.98 -1.74 -5.26
C TYR A 95 2.36 -2.55 -4.13
N ARG A 96 3.21 -2.96 -3.19
CA ARG A 96 2.80 -3.44 -1.86
C ARG A 96 2.94 -2.32 -0.83
N ILE A 97 1.89 -2.06 -0.07
CA ILE A 97 1.94 -1.12 1.05
C ILE A 97 2.45 -1.83 2.31
N SER A 98 3.30 -1.15 3.09
CA SER A 98 3.82 -1.73 4.34
C SER A 98 2.74 -1.93 5.41
N HIS A 99 1.79 -1.00 5.52
CA HIS A 99 0.69 -1.06 6.48
C HIS A 99 -0.42 -0.04 6.15
N ALA A 100 -1.68 -0.40 6.38
CA ALA A 100 -2.83 0.49 6.27
C ALA A 100 -3.72 0.43 7.53
N HIS A 101 -4.16 1.58 8.03
CA HIS A 101 -5.15 1.64 9.12
C HIS A 101 -6.59 1.70 8.59
N ARG A 102 -6.77 1.92 7.27
CA ARG A 102 -8.06 1.84 6.57
C ARG A 102 -9.17 2.74 7.12
N ARG A 103 -8.80 3.93 7.61
CA ARG A 103 -9.77 4.98 7.95
C ARG A 103 -10.05 5.82 6.72
N LEU A 104 -11.32 6.14 6.49
CA LEU A 104 -11.75 7.04 5.44
C LEU A 104 -11.52 8.50 5.87
N TYR A 105 -10.97 9.33 4.98
CA TYR A 105 -10.80 10.76 5.21
C TYR A 105 -11.55 11.53 4.12
N GLU A 106 -12.48 12.38 4.53
CA GLU A 106 -13.32 13.20 3.64
C GLU A 106 -12.53 14.25 2.84
N LYS A 107 -11.34 14.64 3.32
CA LYS A 107 -10.49 15.66 2.70
C LYS A 107 -9.38 15.07 1.82
N TRP A 108 -9.55 13.84 1.35
CA TRP A 108 -8.59 13.19 0.45
C TRP A 108 -8.88 13.55 -1.00
N THR A 109 -7.84 13.78 -1.81
CA THR A 109 -8.00 14.01 -3.25
C THR A 109 -6.82 13.46 -4.06
N ILE A 110 -7.06 13.28 -5.36
CA ILE A 110 -6.03 13.16 -6.41
C ILE A 110 -5.96 14.54 -7.09
N PRO A 111 -4.77 15.09 -7.37
CA PRO A 111 -4.65 16.37 -8.06
C PRO A 111 -4.95 16.23 -9.55
N ASP A 112 -5.28 17.33 -10.22
CA ASP A 112 -5.30 17.37 -11.68
C ASP A 112 -3.87 17.35 -12.22
N ILE A 113 -3.61 16.52 -13.23
CA ILE A 113 -2.25 16.21 -13.68
C ILE A 113 -2.07 16.58 -15.15
N GLY A 114 -1.39 17.69 -15.41
CA GLY A 114 -1.16 18.17 -16.78
C GLY A 114 -0.04 17.48 -17.56
N TRP A 115 0.81 16.69 -16.88
CA TRP A 115 1.95 16.03 -17.53
C TRP A 115 1.69 14.59 -17.98
N MET A 116 0.56 13.99 -17.59
CA MET A 116 0.23 12.61 -17.94
C MET A 116 -0.06 12.48 -19.44
N SER A 117 0.42 11.39 -20.05
CA SER A 117 -0.05 11.01 -21.38
C SER A 117 -1.51 10.55 -21.33
N GLU A 118 -2.18 10.50 -22.49
CA GLU A 118 -3.55 9.99 -22.61
C GLU A 118 -3.68 8.56 -22.09
N ASP A 119 -2.70 7.69 -22.40
CA ASP A 119 -2.66 6.32 -21.89
C ASP A 119 -2.54 6.26 -20.37
N GLN A 120 -1.67 7.08 -19.78
CA GLN A 120 -1.50 7.16 -18.32
C GLN A 120 -2.79 7.65 -17.65
N ALA A 121 -3.40 8.70 -18.23
CA ALA A 121 -4.67 9.24 -17.75
C ALA A 121 -5.80 8.20 -17.84
N ALA A 122 -5.88 7.44 -18.93
CA ALA A 122 -6.87 6.37 -19.10
C ALA A 122 -6.71 5.24 -18.07
N VAL A 123 -5.47 4.85 -17.78
CA VAL A 123 -5.17 3.86 -16.72
C VAL A 123 -5.61 4.40 -15.35
N PHE A 124 -5.27 5.64 -15.02
CA PHE A 124 -5.69 6.25 -13.76
C PHE A 124 -7.21 6.41 -13.66
N ALA A 125 -7.87 6.80 -14.76
CA ALA A 125 -9.33 6.89 -14.82
C ALA A 125 -9.98 5.54 -14.54
N THR A 126 -9.46 4.45 -15.14
CA THR A 126 -9.93 3.09 -14.89
C THR A 126 -9.78 2.70 -13.42
N VAL A 127 -8.60 2.97 -12.83
CA VAL A 127 -8.35 2.73 -11.41
C VAL A 127 -9.34 3.49 -10.53
N ILE A 128 -9.58 4.78 -10.81
CA ILE A 128 -10.53 5.61 -10.05
C ILE A 128 -11.96 5.06 -10.18
N GLN A 129 -12.37 4.62 -11.37
CA GLN A 129 -13.69 4.00 -11.57
C GLN A 129 -13.84 2.72 -10.75
N ASP A 130 -12.81 1.87 -10.71
CA ASP A 130 -12.82 0.65 -9.87
C ASP A 130 -12.92 0.98 -8.38
N MET A 131 -12.28 2.07 -7.92
CA MET A 131 -12.40 2.56 -6.55
C MET A 131 -13.83 3.02 -6.25
N ILE A 132 -14.45 3.77 -7.16
CA ILE A 132 -15.83 4.27 -7.02
C ILE A 132 -16.81 3.09 -6.96
N GLN A 133 -16.62 2.08 -7.82
CA GLN A 133 -17.45 0.88 -7.81
C GLN A 133 -17.36 0.12 -6.47
N GLU A 134 -16.15 -0.05 -5.93
CA GLU A 134 -15.95 -0.72 -4.65
C GLU A 134 -16.61 0.04 -3.49
N LEU A 135 -16.43 1.36 -3.44
CA LEU A 135 -17.08 2.22 -2.45
C LEU A 135 -18.61 2.18 -2.57
N THR A 136 -19.14 2.23 -3.79
CA THR A 136 -20.58 2.16 -4.04
C THR A 136 -21.16 0.82 -3.61
N ALA A 137 -20.47 -0.29 -3.90
CA ALA A 137 -20.87 -1.61 -3.45
C ALA A 137 -20.87 -1.71 -1.91
N ALA A 138 -19.84 -1.18 -1.25
CA ALA A 138 -19.77 -1.15 0.21
C ALA A 138 -20.93 -0.33 0.83
N ILE A 139 -21.26 0.82 0.25
CA ILE A 139 -22.39 1.65 0.70
C ILE A 139 -23.72 0.90 0.55
N ARG A 140 -23.95 0.25 -0.60
CA ARG A 140 -25.18 -0.55 -0.84
C ARG A 140 -25.32 -1.68 0.18
N LEU A 141 -24.23 -2.41 0.46
CA LEU A 141 -24.24 -3.48 1.47
C LEU A 141 -24.60 -2.94 2.86
N GLN A 142 -24.08 -1.78 3.26
CA GLN A 142 -24.44 -1.15 4.53
C GLN A 142 -25.92 -0.75 4.60
N GLN A 143 -26.50 -0.28 3.49
CA GLN A 143 -27.92 0.08 3.41
C GLN A 143 -28.86 -1.13 3.50
N THR A 144 -28.42 -2.30 3.02
CA THR A 144 -29.21 -3.55 3.08
C THR A 144 -29.32 -4.17 4.48
N GLY A 145 -28.77 -3.52 5.51
CA GLY A 145 -28.87 -3.98 6.90
C GLY A 145 -27.97 -5.18 7.24
N VAL A 146 -27.28 -5.76 6.25
CA VAL A 146 -26.23 -6.76 6.47
C VAL A 146 -25.03 -6.04 7.08
N ARG A 147 -25.00 -5.96 8.41
CA ARG A 147 -23.85 -5.46 9.18
C ARG A 147 -22.68 -6.44 9.05
N ALA A 148 -22.02 -6.44 7.90
CA ALA A 148 -20.63 -6.84 7.83
C ALA A 148 -19.83 -5.76 8.55
N TRP A 149 -19.72 -5.90 9.88
CA TRP A 149 -18.90 -5.05 10.73
C TRP A 149 -17.49 -5.05 10.13
N MET A 150 -17.09 -3.93 9.51
CA MET A 150 -15.72 -3.75 9.04
C MET A 150 -14.82 -3.86 10.26
N ALA A 151 -14.16 -5.00 10.43
CA ALA A 151 -13.31 -5.34 11.57
C ALA A 151 -11.98 -4.57 11.55
N TYR A 152 -12.01 -3.25 11.37
CA TYR A 152 -10.81 -2.42 11.33
C TYR A 152 -10.91 -1.31 12.39
N PRO A 153 -10.00 -1.29 13.37
CA PRO A 153 -10.03 -0.29 14.43
C PRO A 153 -9.80 1.12 13.88
N PHE A 154 -10.51 2.11 14.45
CA PHE A 154 -10.57 3.52 14.02
C PHE A 154 -9.29 4.35 14.23
N GLU A 155 -8.18 3.72 14.63
CA GLU A 155 -6.98 4.42 15.10
C GLU A 155 -5.76 4.22 14.20
N SER A 156 -5.12 5.32 13.82
CA SER A 156 -3.84 5.35 13.13
C SER A 156 -2.72 4.87 14.07
N ARG A 157 -2.49 3.57 14.17
CA ARG A 157 -1.28 3.05 14.82
C ARG A 157 -0.09 3.22 13.87
N ALA A 158 0.97 3.88 14.32
CA ALA A 158 2.24 3.87 13.59
C ALA A 158 2.83 2.45 13.68
N PHE A 159 3.09 1.83 12.53
CA PHE A 159 3.56 0.44 12.45
C PHE A 159 5.10 0.40 12.43
N LEU A 160 5.69 -0.47 13.27
CA LEU A 160 7.12 -0.76 13.26
C LEU A 160 7.34 -2.05 12.46
N PRO A 161 7.85 -1.98 11.22
CA PRO A 161 7.92 -3.13 10.32
C PRO A 161 8.83 -4.27 10.78
N LEU A 162 9.57 -4.10 11.88
CA LEU A 162 10.58 -5.06 12.33
C LEU A 162 10.40 -5.55 13.77
N SER A 163 9.36 -5.09 14.49
CA SER A 163 9.06 -5.54 15.87
C SER A 163 7.61 -5.98 16.08
N SER A 164 6.76 -5.94 15.05
CA SER A 164 5.38 -6.40 15.13
C SER A 164 5.07 -7.19 13.87
N GLY A 165 4.48 -8.38 14.03
CA GLY A 165 4.15 -9.28 12.92
C GLY A 165 3.55 -8.51 11.75
N SER A 166 4.20 -8.62 10.59
CA SER A 166 3.86 -7.93 9.36
C SER A 166 2.40 -8.20 8.98
N THR A 167 1.53 -7.19 9.11
CA THR A 167 0.22 -7.20 8.45
C THR A 167 0.40 -6.59 7.06
N ALA A 168 1.09 -7.32 6.18
CA ALA A 168 0.92 -7.08 4.75
C ALA A 168 -0.58 -7.08 4.46
N SER A 169 -1.11 -6.03 3.82
CA SER A 169 -2.53 -5.93 3.46
C SER A 169 -2.95 -7.25 2.82
N LYS A 170 -3.89 -7.98 3.45
CA LYS A 170 -4.33 -9.35 3.07
C LYS A 170 -4.96 -9.45 1.67
N SER A 171 -4.95 -8.38 0.88
CA SER A 171 -5.68 -8.26 -0.37
C SER A 171 -4.96 -8.84 -1.60
N THR A 172 -3.78 -9.48 -1.49
CA THR A 172 -3.04 -9.99 -2.67
C THR A 172 -2.46 -11.40 -2.56
N VAL A 173 -2.97 -12.26 -1.68
CA VAL A 173 -2.58 -13.68 -1.72
C VAL A 173 -3.65 -14.49 -2.45
N ARG A 174 -3.49 -14.64 -3.77
CA ARG A 174 -3.98 -15.86 -4.42
C ARG A 174 -3.13 -16.99 -3.84
N ALA A 175 -3.74 -17.87 -3.05
CA ALA A 175 -3.10 -19.08 -2.61
C ALA A 175 -2.64 -19.84 -3.85
N VAL A 176 -1.34 -20.03 -4.01
CA VAL A 176 -0.81 -21.01 -4.94
C VAL A 176 -1.25 -22.36 -4.36
N SER A 177 -2.25 -22.98 -4.99
CA SER A 177 -2.61 -24.36 -4.74
C SER A 177 -1.40 -25.22 -5.13
N SER A 178 -0.59 -25.58 -4.14
CA SER A 178 0.41 -26.64 -4.27
C SER A 178 -0.33 -27.93 -4.57
N GLY A 179 -0.36 -28.31 -5.85
CA GLY A 179 -0.75 -29.64 -6.29
C GLY A 179 0.20 -30.65 -5.65
N ALA A 180 -0.30 -31.33 -4.62
CA ALA A 180 0.35 -32.52 -4.09
C ALA A 180 0.18 -33.64 -5.12
N SER A 181 1.19 -33.81 -5.98
CA SER A 181 1.39 -35.01 -6.77
C SER A 181 1.67 -36.18 -5.82
N SER A 182 0.65 -37.02 -5.62
CA SER A 182 0.69 -38.28 -4.89
C SER A 182 1.53 -39.32 -5.65
N GLY A 183 2.81 -39.42 -5.31
CA GLY A 183 3.70 -40.49 -5.74
C GLY A 183 4.07 -41.38 -4.55
N GLY A 184 3.18 -42.27 -4.15
CA GLY A 184 3.43 -43.29 -3.12
C GLY A 184 3.16 -44.68 -3.66
N THR A 185 4.19 -45.38 -4.13
CA THR A 185 4.11 -46.82 -4.42
C THR A 185 4.70 -47.58 -3.24
N VAL A 186 3.80 -48.21 -2.50
CA VAL A 186 4.06 -49.14 -1.39
C VAL A 186 4.68 -50.43 -1.96
N ARG A 187 5.84 -50.83 -1.44
CA ARG A 187 6.37 -52.19 -1.62
C ARG A 187 5.67 -53.11 -0.63
N ASN A 188 4.90 -54.06 -1.12
CA ASN A 188 4.50 -55.26 -0.37
C ASN A 188 5.22 -56.47 -0.99
N LEU A 189 5.95 -57.18 -0.14
CA LEU A 189 6.64 -58.44 -0.43
C LEU A 189 6.01 -59.53 0.44
N GLN A 190 5.32 -60.46 -0.21
CA GLN A 190 4.86 -61.80 0.22
C GLN A 190 4.25 -62.41 -1.08
N SER A 191 4.51 -63.62 -1.57
CA SER A 191 5.31 -64.78 -1.17
C SER A 191 5.52 -65.64 -2.42
N ALA A 192 6.62 -66.41 -2.48
CA ALA A 192 6.70 -67.76 -3.05
C ALA A 192 7.97 -68.42 -2.50
#